data_AF-A0A2H9TNJ8-F1
#
_entry.id   AF-A0A2H9TNJ8-F1
#
_cell.length_a   1.000
_cell.length_b   1.000
_cell.length_c   1.000
_cell.angle_alpha   90.00
_cell.angle_beta   90.00
_cell.angle_gamma   90.00
#
_symmetry.space_group_name_H-M   'P 1'
#
loop_
_entity.id
_entity.type
_entity.pdbx_description
1 polymer ?
#
loop_
_entity_poly.entity_id
_entity_poly.type
_entity_poly.pdbx_seq_one_letter_code
_entity_poly.pdbx_strand_id
1 'polypeptide(L)'
;MQVSWMHYAAYNGAEYAMNTKSNNNHETLLRGWTSDTGEFTLRISYPDARTMRQSSMIVEPSNQWRMKEIISAELGQCAATRVEHEKDLSPANLFLLCNPSTVTAPNALLTQLVFDSPFKVEIEYDGRLENFRTLGNRSPLLNDFESRFDEFLSVPQIDLDTKNMSKVALSNLLGGIGYSYGRGVVYEWVDGIRRLKETEPFELLTDTPSRATSPCGFLWDSGFDSLVIQKWNPHISLRIIANWAERIDQNGWMAREQIAGEEARGQVPIDHWPQNPKFGNPPSLLLPLYELVLAFNKDPETSDSITLLLPHFERNLRWFTRTQHGNLHPALEAQSSAGLYRWRGRSKHYTLTSGLEDYPRGTTPNEYELHVDLAAWMAFAARTLRRLREITGTAGDVSWTRLAGAPLAQIEEDAMRAIENVHWNERAGCYQDRTIDQEGRPRGICHAL
;
A
#
# COMPACT_ATOMS: atom_id res chain seq x y z
N MET A 1 -4.35 30.85 -22.69
CA MET A 1 -4.59 30.72 -21.23
C MET A 1 -3.24 30.79 -20.54
N GLN A 2 -3.10 31.66 -19.55
CA GLN A 2 -1.87 31.74 -18.77
C GLN A 2 -1.85 30.64 -17.71
N VAL A 3 -0.70 30.02 -17.47
CA VAL A 3 -0.52 28.94 -16.51
C VAL A 3 0.67 29.24 -15.61
N SER A 4 0.46 29.21 -14.29
CA SER A 4 1.53 29.22 -13.29
C SER A 4 1.84 27.78 -12.91
N TRP A 5 3.00 27.27 -13.33
CA TRP A 5 3.49 25.95 -12.97
C TRP A 5 4.49 26.06 -11.82
N MET A 6 4.24 25.31 -10.76
CA MET A 6 5.10 25.26 -9.57
C MET A 6 5.80 23.91 -9.54
N HIS A 7 7.09 23.90 -9.24
CA HIS A 7 7.81 22.69 -8.90
C HIS A 7 8.70 22.93 -7.69
N TYR A 8 8.88 21.88 -6.89
CA TYR A 8 9.79 21.91 -5.76
C TYR A 8 10.71 20.70 -5.78
N ALA A 9 11.88 20.86 -5.19
CA ALA A 9 12.78 19.78 -4.82
C ALA A 9 13.15 19.99 -3.35
N ALA A 10 13.01 18.95 -2.53
CA ALA A 10 13.33 18.98 -1.11
C ALA A 10 14.22 17.77 -0.76
N TYR A 11 15.17 17.99 0.14
CA TYR A 11 16.23 17.02 0.46
C TYR A 11 16.20 16.65 1.94
N ASN A 12 16.34 15.35 2.21
CA ASN A 12 16.43 14.80 3.55
C ASN A 12 17.91 14.50 3.85
N GLY A 13 18.49 15.12 4.89
CA GLY A 13 19.87 14.85 5.32
C GLY A 13 20.64 16.10 5.78
N ALA A 14 21.65 15.91 6.63
CA ALA A 14 22.56 16.98 7.08
C ALA A 14 23.75 17.22 6.12
N GLU A 15 24.02 16.27 5.23
CA GLU A 15 25.13 16.28 4.27
C GLU A 15 24.60 16.51 2.86
N TYR A 16 24.15 17.74 2.57
CA TYR A 16 23.80 18.13 1.21
C TYR A 16 24.47 19.46 0.86
N ALA A 17 24.87 19.59 -0.41
CA ALA A 17 25.30 20.86 -0.98
C ALA A 17 24.44 21.11 -2.23
N MET A 18 23.48 22.02 -2.13
CA MET A 18 22.67 22.41 -3.28
C MET A 18 23.33 23.59 -3.98
N ASN A 19 23.68 23.39 -5.25
CA ASN A 19 24.10 24.47 -6.12
C ASN A 19 23.12 24.59 -7.28
N THR A 20 22.51 25.76 -7.40
CA THR A 20 21.63 26.10 -8.51
C THR A 20 22.38 27.01 -9.48
N LYS A 21 22.33 26.66 -10.77
CA LYS A 21 22.78 27.53 -11.85
C LYS A 21 21.66 27.66 -12.86
N SER A 22 21.03 28.82 -12.87
CA SER A 22 20.07 29.20 -13.90
C SER A 22 20.84 29.96 -15.00
N ASN A 23 20.58 29.64 -16.26
CA ASN A 23 21.19 30.33 -17.39
C ASN A 23 20.14 31.11 -18.20
N ASN A 24 20.60 31.98 -19.10
CA ASN A 24 19.72 32.79 -19.96
C ASN A 24 18.97 31.95 -21.02
N ASN A 25 19.20 30.63 -21.09
CA ASN A 25 18.60 29.73 -22.07
C ASN A 25 17.37 29.01 -21.53
N HIS A 26 16.70 29.56 -20.51
CA HIS A 26 15.53 28.95 -19.89
C HIS A 26 15.81 27.54 -19.33
N GLU A 27 16.96 27.39 -18.69
CA GLU A 27 17.38 26.15 -18.04
C GLU A 27 17.83 26.41 -16.60
N THR A 28 17.41 25.55 -15.68
CA THR A 28 17.94 25.46 -14.30
C THR A 28 18.67 24.13 -14.13
N LEU A 29 19.93 24.19 -13.70
CA LEU A 29 20.68 23.03 -13.23
C LEU A 29 20.73 23.05 -11.72
N LEU A 30 20.24 21.99 -11.10
CA LEU A 30 20.38 21.71 -9.68
C LEU A 30 21.37 20.56 -9.53
N ARG A 31 22.45 20.79 -8.77
CA ARG A 31 23.41 19.74 -8.40
C ARG A 31 23.33 19.48 -6.92
N GLY A 32 23.42 18.21 -6.54
CA GLY A 32 23.46 17.79 -5.16
C GLY A 32 24.15 16.45 -4.99
N TRP A 33 24.19 16.00 -3.74
CA TRP A 33 24.71 14.70 -3.34
C TRP A 33 23.83 14.15 -2.21
N THR A 34 23.61 12.84 -2.19
CA THR A 34 23.06 12.13 -1.03
C THR A 34 23.91 10.89 -0.75
N SER A 35 23.85 10.38 0.49
CA SER A 35 24.52 9.13 0.86
C SER A 35 24.05 7.93 0.03
N ASP A 36 22.78 7.94 -0.38
CA ASP A 36 22.12 6.78 -0.96
C ASP A 36 22.23 6.77 -2.49
N THR A 37 22.17 7.94 -3.12
CA THR A 37 22.22 8.10 -4.59
C THR A 37 23.56 8.59 -5.10
N GLY A 38 24.46 9.06 -4.24
CA GLY A 38 25.69 9.73 -4.64
C GLY A 38 25.44 11.12 -5.24
N GLU A 39 26.37 11.58 -6.07
CA GLU A 39 26.23 12.85 -6.79
C GLU A 39 25.11 12.75 -7.83
N PHE A 40 24.28 13.79 -7.91
CA PHE A 40 23.23 13.88 -8.92
C PHE A 40 23.13 15.29 -9.51
N THR A 41 22.61 15.35 -10.74
CA THR A 41 22.20 16.59 -11.38
C THR A 41 20.76 16.48 -11.86
N LEU A 42 19.94 17.46 -11.51
CA LEU A 42 18.60 17.66 -12.04
C LEU A 42 18.64 18.85 -13.00
N ARG A 43 18.25 18.63 -14.26
CA ARG A 43 18.13 19.66 -15.28
C ARG A 43 16.65 19.95 -15.55
N ILE A 44 16.30 21.22 -15.56
CA ILE A 44 14.93 21.69 -15.83
C ILE A 44 15.00 22.63 -17.01
N SER A 45 14.37 22.23 -18.11
CA SER A 45 14.31 23.00 -19.36
C SER A 45 12.90 23.53 -19.56
N TYR A 46 12.76 24.84 -19.73
CA TYR A 46 11.47 25.54 -19.81
C TYR A 46 11.48 26.63 -20.90
N PRO A 47 11.73 26.28 -22.17
CA PRO A 47 11.96 27.24 -23.26
C PRO A 47 10.82 28.23 -23.48
N ASP A 48 9.59 27.86 -23.10
CA ASP A 48 8.38 28.68 -23.30
C ASP A 48 8.06 29.60 -22.11
N ALA A 49 8.87 29.59 -21.04
CA ALA A 49 8.57 30.34 -19.82
C ALA A 49 8.76 31.84 -20.03
N ARG A 50 7.72 32.63 -19.73
CA ARG A 50 7.77 34.10 -19.75
C ARG A 50 8.39 34.68 -18.49
N THR A 51 8.17 34.01 -17.37
CA THR A 51 8.64 34.46 -16.06
C THR A 51 9.09 33.26 -15.28
N MET A 52 10.24 33.41 -14.62
CA MET A 52 10.75 32.47 -13.65
C MET A 52 10.98 33.20 -12.33
N ARG A 53 10.55 32.58 -11.24
CA ARG A 53 10.88 32.96 -9.87
C ARG A 53 11.37 31.74 -9.12
N GLN A 54 12.35 31.92 -8.26
CA GLN A 54 12.90 30.88 -7.41
C GLN A 54 12.90 31.40 -5.97
N SER A 55 12.53 30.53 -5.03
CA SER A 55 12.64 30.75 -3.60
C SER A 55 13.33 29.54 -2.99
N SER A 56 14.43 29.80 -2.29
CA SER A 56 15.17 28.77 -1.55
C SER A 56 14.83 28.89 -0.08
N MET A 57 14.61 27.74 0.58
CA MET A 57 14.14 27.71 1.96
C MET A 57 14.69 26.50 2.72
N ILE A 58 14.63 26.59 4.04
CA ILE A 58 14.87 25.45 4.94
C ILE A 58 13.51 24.91 5.36
N VAL A 59 13.24 23.65 5.03
CA VAL A 59 12.04 22.91 5.40
C VAL A 59 12.46 21.68 6.20
N GLU A 60 12.04 21.61 7.46
CA GLU A 60 12.23 20.41 8.27
C GLU A 60 11.79 19.15 7.49
N PRO A 61 12.61 18.09 7.40
CA PRO A 61 12.27 16.86 6.67
C PRO A 61 10.86 16.33 6.97
N SER A 62 10.42 16.40 8.23
CA SER A 62 9.09 15.98 8.67
C SER A 62 7.93 16.84 8.16
N ASN A 63 8.22 18.02 7.59
CA ASN A 63 7.24 18.95 7.02
C ASN A 63 7.29 19.01 5.48
N GLN A 64 8.20 18.29 4.81
CA GLN A 64 8.33 18.34 3.34
C GLN A 64 7.10 17.83 2.58
N TRP A 65 6.26 17.00 3.22
CA TRP A 65 4.98 16.60 2.62
C TRP A 65 3.95 17.75 2.58
N ARG A 66 4.15 18.81 3.38
CA ARG A 66 3.27 20.00 3.48
C ARG A 66 3.66 21.12 2.52
N MET A 67 4.38 20.80 1.45
CA MET A 67 4.88 21.83 0.53
C MET A 67 3.75 22.63 -0.11
N LYS A 68 2.55 22.07 -0.29
CA LYS A 68 1.40 22.83 -0.77
C LYS A 68 1.03 23.98 0.17
N GLU A 69 0.95 23.72 1.47
CA GLU A 69 0.65 24.73 2.49
C GLU A 69 1.77 25.76 2.59
N ILE A 70 3.03 25.29 2.57
CA ILE A 70 4.23 26.16 2.62
C ILE A 70 4.26 27.10 1.41
N ILE A 71 4.06 26.58 0.20
CA ILE A 71 4.00 27.36 -1.04
C ILE A 71 2.84 28.37 -1.00
N SER A 72 1.67 27.95 -0.50
CA SER A 72 0.51 28.84 -0.42
C SER A 72 0.74 30.00 0.55
N ALA A 73 1.38 29.73 1.69
CA ALA A 73 1.76 30.76 2.66
C ALA A 73 2.79 31.74 2.08
N GLU A 74 3.82 31.23 1.40
CA GLU A 74 4.84 32.03 0.72
C GLU A 74 4.23 32.95 -0.34
N LEU A 75 3.37 32.39 -1.21
CA LEU A 75 2.67 33.17 -2.23
C LEU A 75 1.79 34.26 -1.61
N GLY A 76 1.11 33.96 -0.49
CA GLY A 76 0.31 34.94 0.24
C GLY A 76 1.13 36.08 0.83
N GLN A 77 2.27 35.77 1.45
CA GLN A 77 3.19 36.77 1.99
C GLN A 77 3.76 37.67 0.88
N CYS A 78 4.14 37.07 -0.24
CA CYS A 78 4.65 37.80 -1.40
C CYS A 78 3.59 38.68 -2.04
N ALA A 79 2.35 38.21 -2.13
CA ALA A 79 1.22 38.99 -2.61
C ALA A 79 0.96 40.20 -1.70
N ALA A 80 0.89 40.00 -0.38
CA ALA A 80 0.69 41.08 0.60
C ALA A 80 1.76 42.17 0.48
N THR A 81 3.03 41.76 0.42
CA THR A 81 4.17 42.68 0.26
C THR A 81 4.06 43.52 -1.03
N ARG A 82 3.66 42.90 -2.15
CA ARG A 82 3.52 43.62 -3.44
C ARG A 82 2.38 44.62 -3.42
N VAL A 83 1.23 44.26 -2.84
CA VAL A 83 0.07 45.17 -2.76
C VAL A 83 0.41 46.46 -2.00
N GLU A 84 1.32 46.39 -1.02
CA GLU A 84 1.77 47.57 -0.28
C GLU A 84 2.70 48.49 -1.10
N HIS A 85 3.51 47.93 -2.02
CA HIS A 85 4.62 48.63 -2.66
C HIS A 85 4.45 48.89 -4.17
N GLU A 86 3.60 48.14 -4.86
CA GLU A 86 3.40 48.19 -6.31
C GLU A 86 1.97 48.65 -6.65
N LYS A 87 1.84 49.57 -7.62
CA LYS A 87 0.56 50.01 -8.17
C LYS A 87 0.25 49.25 -9.47
N ASP A 88 -1.03 49.08 -9.78
CA ASP A 88 -1.51 48.47 -11.03
C ASP A 88 -1.02 47.03 -11.29
N LEU A 89 -1.03 46.19 -10.25
CA LEU A 89 -0.68 44.77 -10.33
C LEU A 89 -1.73 43.98 -11.13
N SER A 90 -1.29 43.24 -12.15
CA SER A 90 -2.12 42.22 -12.76
C SER A 90 -2.33 41.04 -11.80
N PRO A 91 -3.48 40.33 -11.86
CA PRO A 91 -3.69 39.12 -11.05
C PRO A 91 -2.57 38.07 -11.23
N ALA A 92 -1.99 38.00 -12.42
CA ALA A 92 -0.86 37.13 -12.75
C ALA A 92 0.42 37.46 -11.97
N ASN A 93 0.69 38.76 -11.77
CA ASN A 93 1.90 39.23 -11.08
C ASN A 93 1.73 39.23 -9.56
N LEU A 94 0.49 39.26 -9.06
CA LEU A 94 0.18 39.26 -7.64
C LEU A 94 0.67 37.98 -6.95
N PHE A 95 0.39 36.82 -7.56
CA PHE A 95 0.74 35.50 -7.02
C PHE A 95 2.08 34.99 -7.54
N LEU A 96 3.07 35.87 -7.69
CA LEU A 96 4.44 35.46 -7.96
C LEU A 96 5.20 35.21 -6.65
N LEU A 97 6.14 34.27 -6.62
CA LEU A 97 7.10 34.15 -5.55
C LEU A 97 7.94 35.42 -5.45
N CYS A 98 8.39 35.74 -4.24
CA CYS A 98 9.29 36.84 -3.98
C CYS A 98 10.63 36.61 -4.70
N ASN A 99 11.43 37.68 -4.83
CA ASN A 99 12.81 37.53 -5.29
C ASN A 99 13.56 36.52 -4.42
N PRO A 100 14.55 35.80 -4.96
CA PRO A 100 15.19 34.69 -4.26
C PRO A 100 15.66 35.07 -2.86
N SER A 101 15.07 34.41 -1.88
CA SER A 101 15.48 34.46 -0.48
C SER A 101 16.91 33.92 -0.37
N THR A 102 17.87 34.74 0.07
CA THR A 102 19.23 34.28 0.35
C THR A 102 19.26 33.51 1.66
N VAL A 103 18.83 32.25 1.63
CA VAL A 103 18.95 31.33 2.75
C VAL A 103 20.30 30.62 2.65
N THR A 104 21.09 30.67 3.72
CA THR A 104 22.35 29.92 3.80
C THR A 104 22.03 28.44 3.95
N ALA A 105 22.54 27.60 3.03
CA ALA A 105 22.28 26.17 2.98
C ALA A 105 20.76 25.83 3.02
N PRO A 106 20.02 26.04 1.91
CA PRO A 106 18.62 25.67 1.79
C PRO A 106 18.48 24.20 1.42
N ASN A 107 17.59 23.44 2.08
CA ASN A 107 17.31 22.05 1.73
C ASN A 107 16.05 21.88 0.87
N ALA A 108 15.39 22.99 0.51
CA ALA A 108 14.32 22.98 -0.48
C ALA A 108 14.48 24.15 -1.46
N LEU A 109 14.21 23.85 -2.74
CA LEU A 109 14.11 24.82 -3.81
C LEU A 109 12.71 24.78 -4.37
N LEU A 110 12.06 25.94 -4.37
CA LEU A 110 10.79 26.17 -5.04
C LEU A 110 11.03 27.03 -6.28
N THR A 111 10.48 26.62 -7.41
CA THR A 111 10.47 27.44 -8.62
C THR A 111 9.04 27.59 -9.11
N GLN A 112 8.73 28.80 -9.55
CA GLN A 112 7.54 29.15 -10.26
C GLN A 112 7.88 29.56 -11.68
N LEU A 113 7.19 28.96 -12.64
CA LEU A 113 7.29 29.29 -14.06
C LEU A 113 5.92 29.73 -14.56
N VAL A 114 5.87 30.85 -15.26
CA VAL A 114 4.63 31.35 -15.88
C VAL A 114 4.71 31.18 -17.40
N PHE A 115 3.69 30.54 -17.96
CA PHE A 115 3.58 30.21 -19.37
C PHE A 115 2.29 30.76 -19.97
N ASP A 116 2.28 30.90 -21.29
CA ASP A 116 1.04 30.85 -22.06
C ASP A 116 0.90 29.49 -22.71
N SER A 117 -0.30 28.90 -22.65
CA SER A 117 -0.59 27.63 -23.30
C SER A 117 -0.64 27.76 -24.84
N PRO A 118 -0.07 26.79 -25.60
CA PRO A 118 0.62 25.57 -25.14
C PRO A 118 2.08 25.82 -24.73
N PHE A 119 2.58 25.04 -23.77
CA PHE A 119 3.97 25.11 -23.31
C PHE A 119 4.53 23.72 -23.00
N LYS A 120 5.86 23.61 -22.92
CA LYS A 120 6.57 22.40 -22.52
C LYS A 120 7.59 22.69 -21.41
N VAL A 121 7.64 21.78 -20.43
CA VAL A 121 8.69 21.70 -19.43
C VAL A 121 9.28 20.29 -19.44
N GLU A 122 10.60 20.19 -19.39
CA GLU A 122 11.31 18.92 -19.25
C GLU A 122 12.13 18.93 -17.97
N ILE A 123 12.00 17.86 -17.20
CA ILE A 123 12.79 17.62 -15.98
C ILE A 123 13.56 16.33 -16.20
N GLU A 124 14.87 16.41 -16.08
CA GLU A 124 15.79 15.29 -16.27
C GLU A 124 16.61 15.08 -15.00
N TYR A 125 16.70 13.85 -14.52
CA TYR A 125 17.51 13.47 -13.36
C TYR A 125 18.64 12.54 -13.82
N ASP A 126 19.87 12.88 -13.46
CA ASP A 126 21.06 12.04 -13.63
C ASP A 126 21.70 11.82 -12.27
N GLY A 127 21.60 10.60 -11.74
CA GLY A 127 22.16 10.21 -10.44
C GLY A 127 23.47 9.43 -10.52
N ARG A 128 24.08 9.24 -11.71
CA ARG A 128 25.34 8.47 -11.86
C ARG A 128 26.36 9.07 -12.82
N LEU A 129 26.16 10.30 -13.31
CA LEU A 129 27.03 10.96 -14.30
C LEU A 129 27.23 10.16 -15.60
N GLU A 130 26.38 9.16 -15.87
CA GLU A 130 26.40 8.40 -17.13
C GLU A 130 25.39 8.99 -18.12
N ASN A 131 25.59 10.28 -18.45
CA ASN A 131 24.85 11.08 -19.41
C ASN A 131 23.34 11.21 -19.14
N PHE A 132 22.82 12.44 -19.09
CA PHE A 132 21.39 12.71 -19.22
C PHE A 132 20.82 11.92 -20.40
N ARG A 133 20.04 10.86 -20.11
CA ARG A 133 19.20 10.23 -21.12
C ARG A 133 18.05 11.18 -21.38
N THR A 134 18.23 12.04 -22.38
CA THR A 134 17.14 12.84 -22.91
C THR A 134 16.04 11.87 -23.33
N LEU A 135 14.89 11.95 -22.67
CA LEU A 135 13.71 11.15 -23.03
C LEU A 135 13.31 11.39 -24.49
N GLY A 136 13.72 12.54 -25.06
CA GLY A 136 13.71 12.82 -26.49
C GLY A 136 12.41 12.34 -27.16
N ASN A 137 12.55 11.44 -28.13
CA ASN A 137 11.42 10.72 -28.69
C ASN A 137 10.94 9.63 -27.72
N ARG A 138 9.75 9.80 -27.13
CA ARG A 138 9.11 8.81 -26.24
C ARG A 138 8.41 7.66 -26.99
N SER A 139 8.27 7.77 -28.32
CA SER A 139 7.59 6.76 -29.14
C SER A 139 8.13 5.34 -28.95
N PRO A 140 9.44 5.09 -28.77
CA PRO A 140 9.94 3.74 -28.49
C PRO A 140 9.38 3.16 -27.19
N LEU A 141 9.30 3.95 -26.11
CA LEU A 141 8.74 3.49 -24.83
C LEU A 141 7.23 3.24 -24.93
N LEU A 142 6.51 4.10 -25.65
CA LEU A 142 5.08 3.90 -25.90
C LEU A 142 4.85 2.66 -26.75
N ASN A 143 5.64 2.44 -27.80
CA ASN A 143 5.52 1.27 -28.67
C ASN A 143 5.87 -0.02 -27.91
N ASP A 144 6.87 0.00 -27.03
CA ASP A 144 7.22 -1.12 -26.16
C ASP A 144 6.08 -1.44 -25.18
N PHE A 145 5.52 -0.42 -24.53
CA PHE A 145 4.33 -0.58 -23.69
C PHE A 145 3.16 -1.17 -24.46
N GLU A 146 2.84 -0.64 -25.64
CA GLU A 146 1.76 -1.10 -26.50
C GLU A 146 1.95 -2.56 -26.90
N SER A 147 3.15 -2.94 -27.33
CA SER A 147 3.48 -4.32 -27.72
C SER A 147 3.32 -5.28 -26.54
N ARG A 148 3.85 -4.91 -25.36
CA ARG A 148 3.73 -5.73 -24.15
C ARG A 148 2.31 -5.79 -23.62
N PHE A 149 1.53 -4.72 -23.79
CA PHE A 149 0.12 -4.68 -23.40
C PHE A 149 -0.73 -5.65 -24.22
N ASP A 150 -0.43 -5.76 -25.52
CA ASP A 150 -1.11 -6.70 -26.39
C ASP A 150 -0.83 -8.16 -26.00
N GLU A 151 0.40 -8.46 -25.59
CA GLU A 151 0.78 -9.75 -25.00
C GLU A 151 0.11 -9.99 -23.65
N PHE A 152 0.10 -9.00 -22.76
CA PHE A 152 -0.52 -9.08 -21.44
C PHE A 152 -2.02 -9.40 -21.52
N LEU A 153 -2.75 -8.70 -22.38
CA LEU A 153 -4.20 -8.81 -22.45
C LEU A 153 -4.61 -10.13 -23.08
N SER A 154 -3.98 -10.52 -24.21
CA SER A 154 -4.18 -11.82 -24.88
C SER A 154 -5.65 -12.30 -24.98
N VAL A 155 -6.61 -11.38 -25.13
CA VAL A 155 -8.04 -11.69 -25.30
C VAL A 155 -8.40 -11.67 -26.79
N PRO A 156 -8.90 -12.78 -27.37
CA PRO A 156 -9.39 -12.79 -28.75
C PRO A 156 -10.58 -11.85 -28.94
N GLN A 157 -10.61 -11.10 -30.05
CA GLN A 157 -11.76 -10.29 -30.47
C GLN A 157 -12.20 -9.20 -29.47
N ILE A 158 -11.22 -8.54 -28.82
CA ILE A 158 -11.50 -7.36 -27.98
C ILE A 158 -11.69 -6.10 -28.84
N ASP A 159 -12.73 -5.33 -28.55
CA ASP A 159 -12.95 -4.04 -29.20
C ASP A 159 -11.97 -2.96 -28.69
N LEU A 160 -11.82 -1.88 -29.46
CA LEU A 160 -10.85 -0.83 -29.19
C LEU A 160 -11.15 -0.07 -27.88
N ASP A 161 -12.43 0.12 -27.54
CA ASP A 161 -12.82 0.87 -26.34
C ASP A 161 -12.50 0.05 -25.10
N THR A 162 -12.83 -1.24 -25.09
CA THR A 162 -12.46 -2.16 -24.00
C THR A 162 -10.94 -2.27 -23.89
N LYS A 163 -10.20 -2.34 -25.00
CA LYS A 163 -8.73 -2.35 -24.99
C LYS A 163 -8.17 -1.08 -24.35
N ASN A 164 -8.67 0.09 -24.72
CA ASN A 164 -8.24 1.37 -24.17
C ASN A 164 -8.61 1.52 -22.68
N MET A 165 -9.80 1.06 -22.28
CA MET A 165 -10.21 1.02 -20.88
C MET A 165 -9.26 0.14 -20.06
N SER A 166 -8.90 -1.05 -20.56
CA SER A 166 -7.96 -1.95 -19.89
C SER A 166 -6.56 -1.35 -19.76
N LYS A 167 -6.08 -0.58 -20.75
CA LYS A 167 -4.82 0.18 -20.63
C LYS A 167 -4.89 1.18 -19.49
N VAL A 168 -5.96 1.98 -19.44
CA VAL A 168 -6.16 2.97 -18.38
C VAL A 168 -6.23 2.30 -17.01
N ALA A 169 -6.93 1.17 -16.89
CA ALA A 169 -7.04 0.42 -15.64
C ALA A 169 -5.66 -0.08 -15.15
N LEU A 170 -4.90 -0.76 -16.02
CA LEU A 170 -3.57 -1.25 -15.70
C LEU A 170 -2.60 -0.10 -15.38
N SER A 171 -2.58 0.96 -16.19
CA SER A 171 -1.70 2.10 -15.98
C SER A 171 -2.00 2.83 -14.67
N ASN A 172 -3.27 2.95 -14.25
CA ASN A 172 -3.62 3.54 -12.97
C ASN A 172 -3.26 2.63 -11.78
N LEU A 173 -3.45 1.31 -11.91
CA LEU A 173 -3.02 0.35 -10.89
C LEU A 173 -1.51 0.43 -10.66
N LEU A 174 -0.73 0.34 -11.74
CA LEU A 174 0.74 0.46 -11.68
C LEU A 174 1.18 1.85 -11.19
N GLY A 175 0.48 2.90 -11.61
CA GLY A 175 0.72 4.28 -11.15
C GLY A 175 0.30 4.54 -9.70
N GLY A 176 -0.42 3.61 -9.07
CA GLY A 176 -0.79 3.61 -7.66
C GLY A 176 0.24 2.95 -6.75
N ILE A 177 1.28 2.31 -7.31
CA ILE A 177 2.39 1.74 -6.54
C ILE A 177 3.22 2.89 -5.96
N GLY A 178 3.35 2.92 -4.64
CA GLY A 178 4.09 3.94 -3.91
C GLY A 178 5.06 3.32 -2.91
N TYR A 179 6.05 4.13 -2.52
CA TYR A 179 6.95 3.86 -1.40
C TYR A 179 6.58 4.78 -0.25
N SER A 180 6.45 4.22 0.96
CA SER A 180 6.18 4.98 2.18
C SER A 180 7.18 4.60 3.26
N TYR A 181 7.52 5.55 4.14
CA TYR A 181 8.42 5.36 5.26
C TYR A 181 7.94 6.16 6.47
N GLY A 182 7.92 5.54 7.64
CA GLY A 182 7.66 6.25 8.88
C GLY A 182 7.16 5.35 9.99
N ARG A 183 6.75 5.97 11.10
CA ARG A 183 6.16 5.25 12.24
C ARG A 183 4.66 5.09 12.03
N GLY A 184 4.14 3.90 12.32
CA GLY A 184 2.71 3.67 12.47
C GLY A 184 2.25 3.94 13.90
N VAL A 185 0.96 3.78 14.15
CA VAL A 185 0.37 3.86 15.50
C VAL A 185 -0.38 2.56 15.77
N VAL A 186 -0.17 1.98 16.95
CA VAL A 186 -0.86 0.77 17.40
C VAL A 186 -1.48 0.96 18.78
N TYR A 187 -2.54 0.20 19.06
CA TYR A 187 -3.06 0.07 20.42
C TYR A 187 -2.21 -0.90 21.24
N GLU A 188 -1.84 -0.50 22.45
CA GLU A 188 -1.20 -1.33 23.47
C GLU A 188 -2.05 -1.37 24.74
N TRP A 189 -1.96 -2.46 25.51
CA TRP A 189 -2.62 -2.61 26.80
C TRP A 189 -1.56 -2.74 27.89
N VAL A 190 -1.51 -1.76 28.79
CA VAL A 190 -0.62 -1.76 29.97
C VAL A 190 -1.51 -1.71 31.21
N ASP A 191 -1.42 -2.72 32.07
CA ASP A 191 -2.25 -2.86 33.28
C ASP A 191 -3.77 -2.78 32.99
N GLY A 192 -4.18 -3.35 31.85
CA GLY A 192 -5.58 -3.34 31.39
C GLY A 192 -6.03 -2.03 30.73
N ILE A 193 -5.20 -0.98 30.74
CA ILE A 193 -5.50 0.33 30.15
C ILE A 193 -5.00 0.37 28.71
N ARG A 194 -5.90 0.71 27.78
CA ARG A 194 -5.59 0.92 26.36
C ARG A 194 -4.85 2.23 26.16
N ARG A 195 -3.71 2.21 25.46
CA ARG A 195 -2.89 3.38 25.11
C ARG A 195 -2.48 3.33 23.64
N LEU A 196 -2.12 4.49 23.10
CA LEU A 196 -1.50 4.62 21.78
C LEU A 196 0.01 4.45 21.92
N LYS A 197 0.61 3.73 20.99
CA LYS A 197 2.05 3.51 20.90
C LYS A 197 2.50 3.70 19.46
N GLU A 198 3.54 4.48 19.25
CA GLU A 198 4.20 4.53 17.95
C GLU A 198 5.02 3.26 17.73
N THR A 199 5.01 2.74 16.50
CA THR A 199 5.87 1.63 16.12
C THR A 199 7.31 2.10 15.93
N GLU A 200 8.23 1.15 15.77
CA GLU A 200 9.47 1.46 15.07
C GLU A 200 9.18 1.89 13.62
N PRO A 201 10.02 2.76 13.03
CA PRO A 201 9.82 3.19 11.67
C PRO A 201 9.94 1.99 10.72
N PHE A 202 9.13 2.01 9.68
CA PHE A 202 9.04 0.92 8.73
C PHE A 202 8.84 1.49 7.34
N GLU A 203 9.29 0.75 6.33
CA GLU A 203 9.09 1.06 4.92
C GLU A 203 8.03 0.16 4.28
N LEU A 204 7.37 0.64 3.22
CA LEU A 204 6.45 -0.20 2.48
C LEU A 204 6.40 0.26 1.02
N LEU A 205 6.87 -0.62 0.12
CA LEU A 205 6.58 -0.54 -1.31
C LEU A 205 5.33 -1.37 -1.62
N THR A 206 4.24 -0.72 -2.01
CA THR A 206 2.95 -1.39 -2.26
C THR A 206 2.06 -0.59 -3.20
N ASP A 207 1.11 -1.26 -3.84
CA ASP A 207 -0.08 -0.65 -4.44
C ASP A 207 -0.95 0.09 -3.41
N THR A 208 -1.80 1.00 -3.91
CA THR A 208 -2.79 1.73 -3.12
C THR A 208 -4.17 1.58 -3.77
N PRO A 209 -5.25 1.31 -3.01
CA PRO A 209 -6.58 1.14 -3.58
C PRO A 209 -7.08 2.39 -4.31
N SER A 210 -6.69 3.56 -3.81
CA SER A 210 -7.03 4.85 -4.42
C SER A 210 -6.02 5.92 -4.04
N ARG A 211 -5.35 6.49 -5.03
CA ARG A 211 -4.44 7.64 -4.84
C ARG A 211 -5.12 8.87 -4.25
N ALA A 212 -6.45 8.97 -4.33
CA ALA A 212 -7.19 10.16 -3.89
C ALA A 212 -7.80 10.01 -2.50
N THR A 213 -8.25 8.80 -2.14
CA THR A 213 -9.05 8.56 -0.93
C THR A 213 -8.44 7.54 0.02
N SER A 214 -7.50 6.72 -0.45
CA SER A 214 -6.86 5.64 0.31
C SER A 214 -5.39 5.46 -0.10
N PRO A 215 -4.54 6.50 0.04
CA PRO A 215 -3.19 6.54 -0.53
C PRO A 215 -2.16 5.85 0.39
N CYS A 216 -2.54 4.72 1.00
CA CYS A 216 -1.64 3.90 1.82
C CYS A 216 -1.90 2.41 1.55
N GLY A 217 -1.05 1.53 2.10
CA GLY A 217 -1.16 0.09 1.88
C GLY A 217 -2.32 -0.53 2.63
N PHE A 218 -3.16 -1.30 1.94
CA PHE A 218 -4.22 -2.11 2.54
C PHE A 218 -3.98 -3.60 2.28
N LEU A 219 -3.87 -4.37 3.35
CA LEU A 219 -3.41 -5.75 3.31
C LEU A 219 -4.27 -6.63 2.39
N TRP A 220 -5.59 -6.59 2.57
CA TRP A 220 -6.47 -7.48 1.81
C TRP A 220 -6.56 -7.07 0.34
N ASP A 221 -6.59 -5.77 0.03
CA ASP A 221 -6.61 -5.21 -1.32
C ASP A 221 -5.35 -5.60 -2.10
N SER A 222 -4.16 -5.46 -1.51
CA SER A 222 -2.89 -5.75 -2.18
C SER A 222 -2.76 -7.19 -2.66
N GLY A 223 -3.46 -8.15 -2.04
CA GLY A 223 -3.55 -9.52 -2.56
C GLY A 223 -4.25 -9.61 -3.92
N PHE A 224 -5.31 -8.83 -4.14
CA PHE A 224 -6.03 -8.79 -5.41
C PHE A 224 -5.29 -7.97 -6.46
N ASP A 225 -4.72 -6.83 -6.07
CA ASP A 225 -3.93 -5.98 -6.95
C ASP A 225 -2.70 -6.73 -7.47
N SER A 226 -2.00 -7.46 -6.61
CA SER A 226 -0.88 -8.33 -6.99
C SER A 226 -1.26 -9.44 -7.96
N LEU A 227 -2.51 -9.93 -7.99
CA LEU A 227 -2.96 -10.91 -8.98
C LEU A 227 -2.96 -10.34 -10.41
N VAL A 228 -3.22 -9.04 -10.56
CA VAL A 228 -3.18 -8.33 -11.84
C VAL A 228 -1.75 -7.88 -12.15
N ILE A 229 -1.07 -7.26 -11.18
CA ILE A 229 0.30 -6.75 -11.34
C ILE A 229 1.24 -7.87 -11.77
N GLN A 230 1.13 -9.07 -11.19
CA GLN A 230 2.04 -10.18 -11.54
C GLN A 230 1.91 -10.64 -12.99
N LYS A 231 0.72 -10.50 -13.61
CA LYS A 231 0.51 -10.85 -15.02
C LYS A 231 1.20 -9.85 -15.93
N TRP A 232 1.34 -8.60 -15.50
CA TRP A 232 2.15 -7.59 -16.18
C TRP A 232 3.63 -7.78 -15.88
N ASN A 233 4.02 -7.78 -14.60
CA ASN A 233 5.39 -7.94 -14.12
C ASN A 233 5.43 -8.72 -12.79
N PRO A 234 5.89 -9.99 -12.80
CA PRO A 234 5.93 -10.85 -11.62
C PRO A 234 6.90 -10.35 -10.55
N HIS A 235 8.02 -9.72 -10.94
CA HIS A 235 9.02 -9.23 -9.98
C HIS A 235 8.51 -8.06 -9.15
N ILE A 236 7.65 -7.21 -9.73
CA ILE A 236 6.98 -6.13 -8.98
C ILE A 236 6.06 -6.74 -7.92
N SER A 237 5.21 -7.70 -8.32
CA SER A 237 4.31 -8.37 -7.38
C SER A 237 5.07 -9.09 -6.26
N LEU A 238 6.13 -9.84 -6.60
CA LEU A 238 6.97 -10.51 -5.61
C LEU A 238 7.62 -9.51 -4.63
N ARG A 239 8.08 -8.35 -5.12
CA ARG A 239 8.63 -7.29 -4.26
C ARG A 239 7.60 -6.70 -3.30
N ILE A 240 6.37 -6.47 -3.77
CA ILE A 240 5.24 -6.01 -2.93
C ILE A 240 4.94 -7.05 -1.84
N ILE A 241 4.79 -8.32 -2.22
CA ILE A 241 4.51 -9.42 -1.27
C ILE A 241 5.64 -9.55 -0.24
N ALA A 242 6.90 -9.42 -0.67
CA ALA A 242 8.04 -9.44 0.24
C ALA A 242 8.02 -8.28 1.25
N ASN A 243 7.71 -7.05 0.79
CA ASN A 243 7.57 -5.88 1.66
C ASN A 243 6.45 -6.08 2.71
N TRP A 244 5.32 -6.66 2.31
CA TRP A 244 4.26 -7.04 3.26
C TRP A 244 4.68 -8.15 4.22
N ALA A 245 5.41 -9.17 3.75
CA ALA A 245 5.89 -10.25 4.62
C ALA A 245 6.79 -9.74 5.76
N GLU A 246 7.58 -8.69 5.51
CA GLU A 246 8.39 -8.00 6.52
C GLU A 246 7.57 -7.19 7.54
N ARG A 247 6.26 -6.97 7.30
CA ARG A 247 5.33 -6.34 8.26
C ARG A 247 4.66 -7.35 9.18
N ILE A 248 4.87 -8.65 8.96
CA ILE A 248 4.46 -9.69 9.89
C ILE A 248 5.45 -9.68 11.08
N ASP A 249 4.96 -9.23 12.24
CA ASP A 249 5.76 -9.09 13.46
C ASP A 249 6.22 -10.45 14.04
N GLN A 250 7.02 -10.42 15.12
CA GLN A 250 7.50 -11.65 15.76
C GLN A 250 6.38 -12.53 16.34
N ASN A 251 5.19 -11.97 16.58
CA ASN A 251 4.02 -12.70 17.06
C ASN A 251 3.17 -13.26 15.91
N GLY A 252 3.43 -12.84 14.67
CA GLY A 252 2.70 -13.16 13.45
C GLY A 252 1.57 -12.18 13.11
N TRP A 253 1.41 -11.10 13.86
CA TRP A 253 0.42 -10.06 13.54
C TRP A 253 0.96 -9.10 12.47
N MET A 254 0.05 -8.54 11.68
CA MET A 254 0.33 -7.49 10.72
C MET A 254 -0.87 -6.54 10.67
N ALA A 255 -0.62 -5.23 10.63
CA ALA A 255 -1.67 -4.24 10.49
C ALA A 255 -2.38 -4.37 9.14
N ARG A 256 -3.71 -4.21 9.15
CA ARG A 256 -4.53 -4.26 7.93
C ARG A 256 -4.33 -3.04 7.04
N GLU A 257 -3.98 -1.91 7.64
CA GLU A 257 -3.77 -0.62 6.97
C GLU A 257 -2.42 -0.06 7.45
N GLN A 258 -1.53 0.26 6.52
CA GLN A 258 -0.15 0.64 6.79
C GLN A 258 0.02 2.16 6.60
N ILE A 259 -0.28 2.91 7.66
CA ILE A 259 -0.19 4.38 7.68
C ILE A 259 1.19 4.78 8.19
N ALA A 260 2.16 4.88 7.28
CA ALA A 260 3.56 5.13 7.59
C ALA A 260 3.87 6.65 7.60
N GLY A 261 4.08 7.22 8.79
CA GLY A 261 4.56 8.59 8.95
C GLY A 261 3.50 9.68 8.74
N GLU A 262 3.93 10.93 8.86
CA GLU A 262 3.05 12.12 8.91
C GLU A 262 2.32 12.39 7.58
N GLU A 263 2.96 12.11 6.44
CA GLU A 263 2.34 12.29 5.12
C GLU A 263 1.11 11.38 4.94
N ALA A 264 1.23 10.12 5.34
CA ALA A 264 0.12 9.17 5.29
C ALA A 264 -0.97 9.55 6.31
N ARG A 265 -0.57 9.91 7.54
CA ARG A 265 -1.50 10.38 8.60
C ARG A 265 -2.28 11.63 8.19
N GLY A 266 -1.66 12.57 7.48
CA GLY A 266 -2.29 13.79 6.98
C GLY A 266 -3.39 13.55 5.95
N GLN A 267 -3.47 12.34 5.38
CA GLN A 267 -4.45 11.95 4.37
C GLN A 267 -5.55 11.03 4.92
N VAL A 268 -5.47 10.64 6.20
CA VAL A 268 -6.37 9.67 6.83
C VAL A 268 -6.99 10.28 8.10
N PRO A 269 -8.30 10.09 8.38
CA PRO A 269 -8.91 10.55 9.62
C PRO A 269 -8.18 10.03 10.87
N ILE A 270 -8.06 10.88 11.90
CA ILE A 270 -7.27 10.57 13.11
C ILE A 270 -7.70 9.27 13.82
N ASP A 271 -8.99 8.93 13.77
CA ASP A 271 -9.54 7.73 14.41
C ASP A 271 -9.10 6.43 13.72
N HIS A 272 -8.60 6.51 12.48
CA HIS A 272 -8.15 5.36 11.69
C HIS A 272 -6.63 5.13 11.83
N TRP A 273 -5.88 6.08 12.40
CA TRP A 273 -4.43 5.91 12.57
C TRP A 273 -4.08 4.68 13.42
N PRO A 274 -4.71 4.46 14.60
CA PRO A 274 -4.30 3.40 15.50
C PRO A 274 -4.77 2.02 15.02
N GLN A 275 -3.82 1.14 14.74
CA GLN A 275 -4.08 -0.25 14.37
C GLN A 275 -4.22 -1.13 15.62
N ASN A 276 -5.13 -2.11 15.58
CA ASN A 276 -5.39 -2.99 16.72
C ASN A 276 -4.72 -4.36 16.54
N PRO A 277 -3.74 -4.74 17.39
CA PRO A 277 -3.02 -6.01 17.25
C PRO A 277 -3.82 -7.28 17.55
N LYS A 278 -5.10 -7.12 17.95
CA LYS A 278 -6.04 -8.24 18.11
C LYS A 278 -6.86 -8.49 16.84
N PHE A 279 -6.80 -7.59 15.86
CA PHE A 279 -7.61 -7.62 14.64
C PHE A 279 -6.82 -8.23 13.49
N GLY A 280 -7.42 -9.22 12.84
CA GLY A 280 -6.90 -9.82 11.61
C GLY A 280 -7.57 -9.25 10.37
N ASN A 281 -7.09 -9.66 9.19
CA ASN A 281 -7.71 -9.38 7.89
C ASN A 281 -7.44 -10.56 6.93
N PRO A 282 -8.25 -10.82 5.89
CA PRO A 282 -8.03 -11.96 5.01
C PRO A 282 -6.57 -12.07 4.52
N PRO A 283 -5.95 -13.26 4.56
CA PRO A 283 -4.57 -13.46 4.11
C PRO A 283 -4.49 -13.53 2.57
N SER A 284 -5.01 -12.49 1.90
CA SER A 284 -5.19 -12.46 0.44
C SER A 284 -3.86 -12.49 -0.33
N LEU A 285 -2.75 -12.04 0.27
CA LEU A 285 -1.41 -12.10 -0.32
C LEU A 285 -0.95 -13.54 -0.67
N LEU A 286 -1.57 -14.56 -0.08
CA LEU A 286 -1.32 -15.95 -0.44
C LEU A 286 -1.89 -16.32 -1.82
N LEU A 287 -2.90 -15.59 -2.33
CA LEU A 287 -3.45 -15.79 -3.67
C LEU A 287 -2.40 -15.54 -4.76
N PRO A 288 -1.78 -14.34 -4.88
CA PRO A 288 -0.77 -14.09 -5.88
C PRO A 288 0.51 -14.89 -5.61
N LEU A 289 0.88 -15.13 -4.34
CA LEU A 289 2.06 -15.95 -4.03
C LEU A 289 1.95 -17.38 -4.58
N TYR A 290 0.75 -17.97 -4.51
CA TYR A 290 0.46 -19.28 -5.09
C TYR A 290 0.59 -19.27 -6.62
N GLU A 291 0.02 -18.26 -7.29
CA GLU A 291 0.10 -18.13 -8.74
C GLU A 291 1.54 -17.88 -9.22
N LEU A 292 2.32 -17.08 -8.49
CA LEU A 292 3.73 -16.83 -8.79
C LEU A 292 4.55 -18.12 -8.75
N VAL A 293 4.41 -18.93 -7.70
CA VAL A 293 5.20 -20.17 -7.63
C VAL A 293 4.85 -21.12 -8.78
N LEU A 294 3.58 -21.18 -9.20
CA LEU A 294 3.17 -22.04 -10.30
C LEU A 294 3.74 -21.57 -11.64
N ALA A 295 3.80 -20.26 -11.86
CA ALA A 295 4.37 -19.66 -13.07
C ALA A 295 5.91 -19.80 -13.12
N PHE A 296 6.58 -19.77 -11.96
CA PHE A 296 8.04 -19.68 -11.85
C PHE A 296 8.69 -20.89 -11.15
N ASN A 297 8.02 -22.02 -11.02
CA ASN A 297 8.60 -23.21 -10.35
C ASN A 297 9.88 -23.75 -11.01
N LYS A 298 10.20 -23.32 -12.24
CA LYS A 298 11.44 -23.65 -12.97
C LYS A 298 12.50 -22.56 -12.90
N ASP A 299 12.21 -21.40 -12.32
CA ASP A 299 13.15 -20.31 -12.09
C ASP A 299 13.72 -20.39 -10.65
N PRO A 300 15.00 -20.77 -10.48
CA PRO A 300 15.59 -20.94 -9.16
C PRO A 300 15.56 -19.67 -8.30
N GLU A 301 15.82 -18.50 -8.88
CA GLU A 301 15.91 -17.24 -8.13
C GLU A 301 14.55 -16.85 -7.53
N THR A 302 13.48 -16.97 -8.33
CA THR A 302 12.11 -16.73 -7.85
C THR A 302 11.69 -17.78 -6.83
N SER A 303 12.03 -19.06 -7.05
CA SER A 303 11.73 -20.14 -6.09
C SER A 303 12.41 -19.92 -4.74
N ASP A 304 13.69 -19.51 -4.74
CA ASP A 304 14.44 -19.20 -3.53
C ASP A 304 13.85 -17.98 -2.81
N SER A 305 13.50 -16.93 -3.57
CA SER A 305 12.83 -15.75 -3.02
C SER A 305 11.51 -16.10 -2.34
N ILE A 306 10.66 -16.91 -2.98
CA ILE A 306 9.38 -17.37 -2.40
C ILE A 306 9.64 -18.21 -1.14
N THR A 307 10.63 -19.10 -1.17
CA THR A 307 11.00 -19.95 -0.04
C THR A 307 11.35 -19.13 1.21
N LEU A 308 12.04 -18.00 1.05
CA LEU A 308 12.38 -17.08 2.13
C LEU A 308 11.15 -16.41 2.75
N LEU A 309 10.04 -16.26 2.01
CA LEU A 309 8.81 -15.65 2.50
C LEU A 309 7.93 -16.61 3.32
N LEU A 310 8.00 -17.92 3.04
CA LEU A 310 7.09 -18.91 3.65
C LEU A 310 7.07 -18.88 5.19
N PRO A 311 8.21 -18.76 5.90
CA PRO A 311 8.20 -18.67 7.36
C PRO A 311 7.41 -17.48 7.92
N HIS A 312 7.34 -16.36 7.19
CA HIS A 312 6.57 -15.18 7.62
C HIS A 312 5.07 -15.49 7.56
N PHE A 313 4.59 -16.00 6.42
CA PHE A 313 3.18 -16.32 6.25
C PHE A 313 2.73 -17.50 7.12
N GLU A 314 3.59 -18.48 7.39
CA GLU A 314 3.30 -19.54 8.38
C GLU A 314 3.17 -18.97 9.80
N ARG A 315 4.05 -18.03 10.19
CA ARG A 315 3.93 -17.32 11.47
C ARG A 315 2.60 -16.56 11.55
N ASN A 316 2.20 -15.91 10.47
CA ASN A 316 0.91 -15.23 10.38
C ASN A 316 -0.28 -16.19 10.49
N LEU A 317 -0.27 -17.31 9.77
CA LEU A 317 -1.30 -18.34 9.92
C LEU A 317 -1.38 -18.85 11.37
N ARG A 318 -0.25 -19.09 12.04
CA ARG A 318 -0.22 -19.49 13.45
C ARG A 318 -0.71 -18.39 14.40
N TRP A 319 -0.53 -17.13 14.04
CA TRP A 319 -1.16 -16.03 14.76
C TRP A 319 -2.68 -16.07 14.62
N PHE A 320 -3.20 -16.31 13.41
CA PHE A 320 -4.64 -16.48 13.20
C PHE A 320 -5.20 -17.65 14.01
N THR A 321 -4.55 -18.81 13.97
CA THR A 321 -5.05 -19.99 14.68
C THR A 321 -5.11 -19.81 16.19
N ARG A 322 -4.20 -19.03 16.76
CA ARG A 322 -4.19 -18.72 18.20
C ARG A 322 -5.12 -17.59 18.57
N THR A 323 -5.23 -16.52 17.77
CA THR A 323 -5.88 -15.28 18.20
C THR A 323 -7.32 -15.15 17.69
N GLN A 324 -7.63 -15.79 16.57
CA GLN A 324 -8.95 -15.75 15.94
C GLN A 324 -9.73 -17.06 16.13
N HIS A 325 -9.30 -17.96 17.02
CA HIS A 325 -10.04 -19.19 17.33
C HIS A 325 -11.48 -18.90 17.81
N GLY A 326 -12.43 -19.74 17.45
CA GLY A 326 -13.82 -19.65 17.89
C GLY A 326 -14.00 -20.27 19.28
N ASN A 327 -14.93 -19.73 20.07
CA ASN A 327 -15.34 -20.34 21.34
C ASN A 327 -16.49 -21.31 21.06
N LEU A 328 -16.32 -22.58 21.43
CA LEU A 328 -17.39 -23.56 21.30
C LEU A 328 -18.35 -23.46 22.49
N HIS A 329 -19.58 -23.01 22.23
CA HIS A 329 -20.65 -23.07 23.23
C HIS A 329 -21.16 -24.52 23.36
N PRO A 330 -21.48 -25.02 24.57
CA PRO A 330 -21.97 -26.41 24.76
C PRO A 330 -23.23 -26.75 23.95
N ALA A 331 -24.06 -25.74 23.64
CA ALA A 331 -25.26 -25.93 22.81
C ALA A 331 -24.95 -26.04 21.30
N LEU A 332 -23.80 -25.53 20.83
CA LEU A 332 -23.37 -25.74 19.46
C LEU A 332 -22.88 -27.18 19.35
N GLU A 333 -23.63 -28.02 18.63
CA GLU A 333 -23.34 -29.44 18.42
C GLU A 333 -22.09 -29.67 17.54
N ALA A 334 -20.92 -29.23 17.99
CA ALA A 334 -19.64 -29.54 17.38
C ALA A 334 -18.84 -30.47 18.29
N GLN A 335 -18.19 -31.47 17.69
CA GLN A 335 -17.38 -32.45 18.43
C GLN A 335 -16.04 -31.87 18.92
N SER A 336 -15.59 -30.76 18.32
CA SER A 336 -14.31 -30.13 18.60
C SER A 336 -14.37 -28.64 18.30
N SER A 337 -13.56 -27.85 19.01
CA SER A 337 -13.31 -26.44 18.70
C SER A 337 -12.20 -26.25 17.65
N ALA A 338 -11.52 -27.33 17.23
CA ALA A 338 -10.51 -27.28 16.19
C ALA A 338 -11.12 -26.82 14.85
N GLY A 339 -10.45 -25.90 14.16
CA GLY A 339 -10.94 -25.35 12.89
C GLY A 339 -12.09 -24.35 13.00
N LEU A 340 -12.58 -24.06 14.22
CA LEU A 340 -13.58 -23.02 14.45
C LEU A 340 -12.88 -21.68 14.61
N TYR A 341 -13.37 -20.65 13.91
CA TYR A 341 -12.77 -19.32 13.94
C TYR A 341 -13.82 -18.21 14.04
N ARG A 342 -13.42 -17.07 14.62
CA ARG A 342 -14.24 -15.87 14.77
C ARG A 342 -13.41 -14.60 14.63
N TRP A 343 -13.80 -13.77 13.68
CA TRP A 343 -13.32 -12.39 13.56
C TRP A 343 -13.44 -11.62 14.88
N ARG A 344 -12.33 -11.06 15.35
CA ARG A 344 -12.33 -10.10 16.47
C ARG A 344 -12.70 -8.70 15.98
N GLY A 345 -13.20 -7.87 16.90
CA GLY A 345 -13.47 -6.45 16.62
C GLY A 345 -14.81 -6.13 15.97
N ARG A 346 -15.68 -7.12 15.78
CA ARG A 346 -17.03 -6.92 15.27
C ARG A 346 -17.85 -5.99 16.18
N SER A 347 -18.59 -5.07 15.57
CA SER A 347 -19.65 -4.28 16.19
C SER A 347 -21.03 -4.83 15.80
N LYS A 348 -22.12 -4.19 16.26
CA LYS A 348 -23.48 -4.56 15.85
C LYS A 348 -23.68 -4.49 14.33
N HIS A 349 -23.06 -3.50 13.69
CA HIS A 349 -23.30 -3.16 12.29
C HIS A 349 -22.15 -3.55 11.36
N TYR A 350 -20.93 -3.68 11.89
CA TYR A 350 -19.73 -3.81 11.06
C TYR A 350 -18.77 -4.91 11.53
N THR A 351 -18.18 -5.62 10.58
CA THR A 351 -17.09 -6.59 10.76
C THR A 351 -15.90 -6.21 9.86
N LEU A 352 -15.28 -5.07 10.15
CA LEU A 352 -14.15 -4.51 9.39
C LEU A 352 -13.02 -5.51 9.13
N THR A 353 -12.77 -6.39 10.11
CA THR A 353 -11.70 -7.40 10.06
C THR A 353 -11.93 -8.46 8.99
N SER A 354 -13.17 -8.67 8.53
CA SER A 354 -13.44 -9.60 7.43
C SER A 354 -13.10 -9.08 6.04
N GLY A 355 -12.87 -7.76 5.89
CA GLY A 355 -12.82 -7.09 4.58
C GLY A 355 -14.21 -6.81 3.99
N LEU A 356 -15.26 -7.46 4.51
CA LEU A 356 -16.66 -7.25 4.13
C LEU A 356 -17.37 -6.49 5.26
N GLU A 357 -17.20 -5.17 5.28
CA GLU A 357 -17.50 -4.35 6.46
C GLU A 357 -18.95 -4.47 6.93
N ASP A 358 -19.91 -4.31 6.05
CA ASP A 358 -21.35 -4.28 6.33
C ASP A 358 -22.09 -5.55 5.86
N TYR A 359 -21.35 -6.60 5.47
CA TYR A 359 -21.96 -7.89 5.16
C TYR A 359 -22.74 -8.37 6.39
N PRO A 360 -24.04 -8.71 6.25
CA PRO A 360 -24.87 -9.03 7.39
C PRO A 360 -24.34 -10.25 8.14
N ARG A 361 -24.31 -10.13 9.48
CA ARG A 361 -23.90 -11.18 10.42
C ARG A 361 -25.01 -11.36 11.47
N GLY A 362 -24.80 -12.21 12.48
CA GLY A 362 -25.77 -12.40 13.57
C GLY A 362 -26.16 -11.08 14.26
N THR A 363 -27.45 -10.87 14.53
CA THR A 363 -27.96 -9.55 15.00
C THR A 363 -27.40 -9.07 16.34
N THR A 364 -27.01 -10.01 17.22
CA THR A 364 -26.42 -9.74 18.52
C THR A 364 -25.01 -10.31 18.56
N PRO A 365 -23.96 -9.47 18.44
CA PRO A 365 -22.58 -9.94 18.54
C PRO A 365 -22.33 -10.64 19.87
N ASN A 366 -21.61 -11.77 19.83
CA ASN A 366 -21.23 -12.51 21.03
C ASN A 366 -19.95 -13.32 20.81
N GLU A 367 -19.38 -13.86 21.89
CA GLU A 367 -18.09 -14.54 21.82
C GLU A 367 -18.13 -15.92 21.14
N TYR A 368 -19.33 -16.49 20.97
CA TYR A 368 -19.59 -17.82 20.40
C TYR A 368 -19.99 -17.76 18.92
N GLU A 369 -19.91 -16.59 18.28
CA GLU A 369 -20.01 -16.51 16.83
C GLU A 369 -18.88 -17.32 16.19
N LEU A 370 -19.19 -18.02 15.10
CA LEU A 370 -18.23 -18.74 14.27
C LEU A 370 -18.45 -18.27 12.84
N HIS A 371 -17.39 -17.79 12.20
CA HIS A 371 -17.46 -17.15 10.90
C HIS A 371 -16.92 -18.08 9.80
N VAL A 372 -17.78 -18.44 8.85
CA VAL A 372 -17.46 -19.44 7.83
C VAL A 372 -16.41 -18.94 6.85
N ASP A 373 -16.44 -17.66 6.51
CA ASP A 373 -15.45 -17.01 5.65
C ASP A 373 -14.05 -17.08 6.26
N LEU A 374 -13.93 -16.86 7.57
CA LEU A 374 -12.63 -16.99 8.25
C LEU A 374 -12.15 -18.45 8.27
N ALA A 375 -13.02 -19.42 8.50
CA ALA A 375 -12.65 -20.83 8.39
C ALA A 375 -12.17 -21.19 6.97
N ALA A 376 -12.84 -20.67 5.94
CA ALA A 376 -12.43 -20.84 4.55
C ALA A 376 -11.04 -20.23 4.28
N TRP A 377 -10.78 -19.02 4.79
CA TRP A 377 -9.45 -18.39 4.69
C TRP A 377 -8.36 -19.21 5.38
N MET A 378 -8.64 -19.82 6.54
CA MET A 378 -7.67 -20.66 7.25
C MET A 378 -7.37 -21.97 6.52
N ALA A 379 -8.41 -22.63 5.99
CA ALA A 379 -8.25 -23.81 5.15
C ALA A 379 -7.42 -23.49 3.90
N PHE A 380 -7.76 -22.39 3.20
CA PHE A 380 -7.03 -21.92 2.04
C PHE A 380 -5.57 -21.60 2.35
N ALA A 381 -5.30 -20.85 3.42
CA ALA A 381 -3.95 -20.46 3.79
C ALA A 381 -3.08 -21.68 4.13
N ALA A 382 -3.61 -22.61 4.93
CA ALA A 382 -2.90 -23.83 5.31
C ALA A 382 -2.58 -24.72 4.10
N ARG A 383 -3.57 -24.94 3.22
CA ARG A 383 -3.39 -25.66 1.97
C ARG A 383 -2.34 -25.01 1.08
N THR A 384 -2.42 -23.69 0.92
CA THR A 384 -1.54 -22.92 0.05
C THR A 384 -0.10 -23.02 0.53
N LEU A 385 0.17 -22.75 1.81
CA LEU A 385 1.51 -22.84 2.38
C LEU A 385 2.09 -24.25 2.24
N ARG A 386 1.28 -25.30 2.47
CA ARG A 386 1.72 -26.68 2.26
C ARG A 386 2.11 -26.94 0.81
N ARG A 387 1.30 -26.51 -0.16
CA ARG A 387 1.63 -26.63 -1.59
C ARG A 387 2.88 -25.84 -1.97
N LEU A 388 3.03 -24.62 -1.44
CA LEU A 388 4.23 -23.81 -1.68
C LEU A 388 5.50 -24.52 -1.17
N ARG A 389 5.44 -25.15 0.02
CA ARG A 389 6.54 -25.98 0.56
C ARG A 389 6.84 -27.21 -0.31
N GLU A 390 5.81 -27.86 -0.86
CA GLU A 390 5.97 -28.99 -1.78
C GLU A 390 6.65 -28.55 -3.09
N ILE A 391 6.19 -27.44 -3.69
CA ILE A 391 6.71 -26.93 -4.96
C ILE A 391 8.15 -26.42 -4.82
N THR A 392 8.46 -25.76 -3.70
CA THR A 392 9.81 -25.24 -3.41
C THR A 392 10.77 -26.32 -2.90
N GLY A 393 10.31 -27.57 -2.74
CA GLY A 393 11.15 -28.67 -2.23
C GLY A 393 11.50 -28.56 -0.73
N THR A 394 10.81 -27.70 0.03
CA THR A 394 11.06 -27.45 1.45
C THR A 394 10.05 -28.13 2.39
N ALA A 395 9.22 -29.04 1.87
CA ALA A 395 8.25 -29.79 2.68
C ALA A 395 8.89 -30.64 3.80
N GLY A 396 10.13 -31.11 3.60
CA GLY A 396 10.88 -31.87 4.60
C GLY A 396 11.69 -31.02 5.59
N ASP A 397 11.81 -29.71 5.36
CA ASP A 397 12.41 -28.82 6.34
C ASP A 397 11.45 -28.69 7.52
N VAL A 398 11.87 -29.09 8.72
CA VAL A 398 11.09 -29.02 9.96
C VAL A 398 11.58 -27.89 10.88
N SER A 399 12.52 -27.05 10.41
CA SER A 399 13.00 -25.90 11.18
C SER A 399 11.85 -24.95 11.54
N TRP A 400 10.86 -24.81 10.65
CA TRP A 400 9.65 -24.02 10.88
C TRP A 400 8.61 -24.70 11.79
N THR A 401 8.62 -26.04 11.93
CA THR A 401 7.72 -26.74 12.87
C THR A 401 8.14 -26.54 14.33
N ARG A 402 9.30 -25.91 14.58
CA ARG A 402 9.70 -25.44 15.91
C ARG A 402 8.86 -24.24 16.38
N LEU A 403 8.12 -23.59 15.49
CA LEU A 403 7.04 -22.67 15.87
C LEU A 403 5.89 -23.50 16.45
N ALA A 404 5.61 -23.38 17.74
CA ALA A 404 4.57 -24.13 18.43
C ALA A 404 3.21 -24.07 17.70
N GLY A 405 2.53 -25.21 17.59
CA GLY A 405 1.16 -25.32 17.06
C GLY A 405 0.95 -26.55 16.16
N ALA A 406 -0.29 -26.71 15.66
CA ALA A 406 -0.65 -27.81 14.78
C ALA A 406 0.11 -27.77 13.43
N PRO A 407 0.36 -28.93 12.78
CA PRO A 407 0.87 -28.99 11.41
C PRO A 407 -0.09 -28.33 10.41
N LEU A 408 0.41 -27.83 9.28
CA LEU A 408 -0.41 -27.20 8.24
C LEU A 408 -1.52 -28.13 7.73
N ALA A 409 -1.22 -29.41 7.52
CA ALA A 409 -2.20 -30.41 7.10
C ALA A 409 -3.36 -30.56 8.11
N GLN A 410 -3.05 -30.51 9.41
CA GLN A 410 -4.06 -30.58 10.47
C GLN A 410 -4.93 -29.32 10.50
N ILE A 411 -4.32 -28.13 10.34
CA ILE A 411 -5.06 -26.86 10.26
C ILE A 411 -6.02 -26.87 9.07
N GLU A 412 -5.56 -27.34 7.90
CA GLU A 412 -6.39 -27.50 6.70
C GLU A 412 -7.56 -28.47 6.96
N GLU A 413 -7.27 -29.66 7.48
CA GLU A 413 -8.28 -30.69 7.74
C GLU A 413 -9.33 -30.22 8.75
N ASP A 414 -8.91 -29.60 9.85
CA ASP A 414 -9.82 -29.14 10.90
C ASP A 414 -10.71 -27.99 10.41
N ALA A 415 -10.16 -27.03 9.67
CA ALA A 415 -10.95 -25.94 9.09
C ALA A 415 -11.96 -26.46 8.05
N MET A 416 -11.55 -27.40 7.19
CA MET A 416 -12.47 -28.05 6.23
C MET A 416 -13.56 -28.85 6.95
N ARG A 417 -13.19 -29.64 7.98
CA ARG A 417 -14.15 -30.38 8.81
C ARG A 417 -15.16 -29.46 9.48
N ALA A 418 -14.71 -28.31 9.97
CA ALA A 418 -15.59 -27.28 10.54
C ALA A 418 -16.55 -26.70 9.49
N ILE A 419 -16.06 -26.38 8.29
CA ILE A 419 -16.90 -25.87 7.19
C ILE A 419 -18.03 -26.87 6.88
N GLU A 420 -17.70 -28.15 6.72
CA GLU A 420 -18.67 -29.20 6.37
C GLU A 420 -19.61 -29.56 7.53
N ASN A 421 -19.11 -29.69 8.76
CA ASN A 421 -19.92 -30.23 9.86
C ASN A 421 -20.60 -29.17 10.72
N VAL A 422 -20.11 -27.93 10.72
CA VAL A 422 -20.62 -26.86 11.59
C VAL A 422 -21.30 -25.75 10.79
N HIS A 423 -20.74 -25.38 9.64
CA HIS A 423 -21.23 -24.27 8.84
C HIS A 423 -22.21 -24.67 7.74
N TRP A 424 -22.17 -25.90 7.23
CA TRP A 424 -23.14 -26.37 6.24
C TRP A 424 -24.54 -26.53 6.86
N ASN A 425 -25.55 -26.07 6.14
CA ASN A 425 -26.95 -26.30 6.49
C ASN A 425 -27.68 -26.95 5.33
N GLU A 426 -27.89 -28.26 5.44
CA GLU A 426 -28.57 -29.09 4.43
C GLU A 426 -29.94 -28.52 4.04
N ARG A 427 -30.71 -28.03 5.01
CA ARG A 427 -32.09 -27.55 4.77
C ARG A 427 -32.11 -26.22 4.03
N ALA A 428 -31.13 -25.37 4.26
CA ALA A 428 -30.99 -24.07 3.59
C ALA A 428 -30.15 -24.16 2.30
N GLY A 429 -29.41 -25.25 2.09
CA GLY A 429 -28.53 -25.43 0.94
C GLY A 429 -27.39 -24.40 0.88
N CYS A 430 -26.95 -23.90 2.04
CA CYS A 430 -25.93 -22.85 2.13
C CYS A 430 -24.97 -23.09 3.31
N TYR A 431 -23.75 -22.58 3.16
CA TYR A 431 -22.84 -22.36 4.28
C TYR A 431 -23.25 -21.13 5.08
N GLN A 432 -23.13 -21.21 6.41
CA GLN A 432 -23.70 -20.24 7.33
C GLN A 432 -22.68 -19.84 8.40
N ASP A 433 -22.71 -18.58 8.83
CA ASP A 433 -22.14 -18.24 10.14
C ASP A 433 -22.97 -18.93 11.24
N ARG A 434 -22.32 -19.28 12.35
CA ARG A 434 -22.98 -19.92 13.49
C ARG A 434 -22.89 -19.05 14.72
N THR A 435 -23.93 -19.07 15.55
CA THR A 435 -23.95 -18.32 16.80
C THR A 435 -24.94 -18.93 17.79
N ILE A 436 -25.06 -18.33 18.97
CA ILE A 436 -26.14 -18.59 19.92
C ILE A 436 -27.04 -17.35 20.04
N ASP A 437 -28.35 -17.56 20.15
CA ASP A 437 -29.28 -16.48 20.48
C ASP A 437 -29.25 -16.12 21.97
N GLN A 438 -30.01 -15.10 22.36
CA GLN A 438 -30.06 -14.60 23.73
C GLN A 438 -30.62 -15.64 24.73
N GLU A 439 -31.35 -16.65 24.23
CA GLU A 439 -31.84 -17.78 25.02
C GLU A 439 -30.84 -18.96 25.04
N GLY A 440 -29.64 -18.79 24.48
CA GLY A 440 -28.59 -19.81 24.43
C GLY A 440 -28.81 -20.90 23.39
N ARG A 441 -29.74 -20.71 22.44
CA ARG A 441 -30.05 -21.70 21.40
C ARG A 441 -29.17 -21.49 20.16
N PRO A 442 -28.70 -22.57 19.52
CA PRO A 442 -27.94 -22.48 18.28
C PRO A 442 -28.72 -21.79 17.17
N ARG A 443 -28.03 -20.91 16.43
CA ARG A 443 -28.55 -20.26 15.23
C ARG A 443 -27.54 -20.36 14.10
N GLY A 444 -28.07 -20.65 12.90
CA GLY A 444 -27.36 -20.51 11.65
C GLY A 444 -27.79 -19.22 10.97
N ILE A 445 -26.81 -18.45 10.49
CA ILE A 445 -26.99 -17.16 9.84
C ILE A 445 -26.63 -17.35 8.37
N CYS A 446 -27.65 -17.42 7.53
CA CYS A 446 -27.50 -17.53 6.08
C CYS A 446 -28.03 -16.26 5.43
N HIS A 447 -27.18 -15.63 4.65
CA HIS A 447 -27.51 -14.51 3.79
C HIS A 447 -27.21 -14.93 2.35
N ALA A 448 -27.96 -15.91 1.85
CA ALA A 448 -27.96 -16.26 0.44
C ALA A 448 -28.69 -15.13 -0.31
N LEU A 449 -28.03 -14.59 -1.34
CA LEU A 449 -28.63 -13.61 -2.26
C LEU A 449 -29.68 -14.27 -3.15
#